data_AF-A0A166H3G9-F1
#
_entry.id   AF-A0A166H3G9-F1
#
_cell.length_a   1.000
_cell.length_b   1.000
_cell.length_c   1.000
_cell.angle_alpha   90.00
_cell.angle_beta   90.00
_cell.angle_gamma   90.00
#
_symmetry.space_group_name_H-M   'P 1'
#
loop_
_entity.id
_entity.type
_entity.pdbx_description
1 polymer ?
#
loop_
_entity_poly.entity_id
_entity_poly.type
_entity_poly.pdbx_seq_one_letter_code
_entity_poly.pdbx_strand_id
1 'polypeptide(L)'
;MFSNAGIMRSSQGNQMILDFDVKASDRIFAINARGMTGCVKHAAIAMVKGGVKGSIVCTGSLLATTGREHFIDYVMSKHAVIGFGSVCQQRAGRAWDSRVDECEEFFARNSILKGCGVLKAGDVANAVLFLASQDSQFVTGQNIAVDVGTKLV
;
A
#
# COMPACT_ATOMS: atom_id res chain seq x y z
N MET A 1 7.81 11.09 -4.65
CA MET A 1 8.31 10.07 -3.70
C MET A 1 7.46 8.83 -3.83
N PHE A 2 8.06 7.64 -3.87
CA PHE A 2 7.36 6.37 -3.75
C PHE A 2 7.78 5.67 -2.45
N SER A 3 6.82 5.34 -1.59
CA SER A 3 7.02 4.68 -0.29
C SER A 3 6.45 3.26 -0.35
N ASN A 4 7.32 2.29 -0.63
CA ASN A 4 6.95 0.88 -0.82
C ASN A 4 7.37 -0.06 0.32
N ALA A 5 8.27 0.39 1.18
CA ALA A 5 8.86 -0.45 2.21
C ALA A 5 7.80 -0.99 3.18
N GLY A 6 7.80 -2.31 3.40
CA GLY A 6 6.94 -2.96 4.38
C GLY A 6 7.22 -4.45 4.48
N ILE A 7 6.98 -5.02 5.66
CA ILE A 7 7.15 -6.45 5.95
C ILE A 7 5.79 -7.13 6.14
N MET A 8 5.67 -8.38 5.70
CA MET A 8 4.47 -9.20 5.92
C MET A 8 4.46 -9.83 7.31
N ARG A 9 5.64 -10.19 7.82
CA ARG A 9 5.82 -10.96 9.05
C ARG A 9 7.01 -10.40 9.82
N SER A 10 6.90 -10.40 11.14
CA SER A 10 7.96 -9.97 12.06
C SER A 10 8.38 -11.08 13.05
N SER A 11 7.64 -12.20 13.08
CA SER A 11 7.94 -13.40 13.87
C SER A 11 7.82 -14.67 13.02
N GLN A 12 8.35 -15.78 13.53
CA GLN A 12 8.07 -17.10 12.97
C GLN A 12 6.64 -17.51 13.31
N GLY A 13 5.87 -18.00 12.33
CA GLY A 13 4.49 -18.42 12.54
C GLY A 13 3.44 -17.38 12.09
N ASN A 14 2.18 -17.81 12.05
CA ASN A 14 1.04 -16.98 11.64
C ASN A 14 0.62 -16.07 12.79
N GLN A 15 0.10 -14.89 12.48
CA GLN A 15 -0.46 -13.96 13.46
C GLN A 15 -1.97 -14.16 13.49
N MET A 16 -2.39 -15.16 14.26
CA MET A 16 -3.79 -15.49 14.53
C MET A 16 -4.26 -14.84 15.82
N ILE A 17 -5.57 -14.69 16.00
CA ILE A 17 -6.12 -13.93 17.14
C ILE A 17 -5.85 -14.60 18.49
N LEU A 18 -5.88 -15.93 18.55
CA LEU A 18 -5.69 -16.67 19.81
C LEU A 18 -4.23 -16.70 20.27
N ASP A 19 -3.29 -16.62 19.32
CA ASP A 19 -1.83 -16.68 19.56
C ASP A 19 -1.14 -15.37 19.14
N PHE A 20 -1.85 -14.24 19.27
CA PHE A 20 -1.40 -12.96 18.74
C PHE A 20 -0.19 -12.42 19.51
N ASP A 21 0.93 -12.21 18.82
CA ASP A 21 2.14 -11.66 19.42
C ASP A 21 2.16 -10.14 19.26
N VAL A 22 1.82 -9.43 20.34
CA VAL A 22 1.80 -7.96 20.37
C VAL A 22 3.17 -7.35 20.06
N LYS A 23 4.27 -7.95 20.51
CA LYS A 23 5.63 -7.40 20.26
C LYS A 23 6.02 -7.56 18.80
N ALA A 24 5.65 -8.68 18.19
CA ALA A 24 5.79 -8.87 16.74
C ALA A 24 4.94 -7.84 15.99
N SER A 25 3.70 -7.61 16.42
CA SER A 25 2.82 -6.60 15.84
C SER A 25 3.40 -5.20 15.92
N ASP A 26 3.97 -4.79 17.05
CA ASP A 26 4.62 -3.49 17.22
C ASP A 26 5.71 -3.25 16.18
N ARG A 27 6.50 -4.29 15.86
CA ARG A 27 7.53 -4.21 14.82
C ARG A 27 6.92 -4.04 13.43
N ILE A 28 5.84 -4.76 13.11
CA ILE A 28 5.10 -4.58 11.85
C ILE A 28 4.59 -3.15 11.73
N PHE A 29 3.96 -2.61 12.77
CA PHE A 29 3.45 -1.23 12.76
C PHE A 29 4.56 -0.18 12.67
N ALA A 30 5.67 -0.40 13.37
CA ALA A 30 6.83 0.49 13.33
C ALA A 30 7.37 0.64 11.90
N ILE A 31 7.37 -0.45 11.12
CA ILE A 31 7.87 -0.46 9.74
C ILE A 31 6.78 0.01 8.77
N ASN A 32 5.63 -0.66 8.74
CA ASN A 32 4.62 -0.49 7.70
C ASN A 32 3.85 0.82 7.82
N ALA A 33 3.51 1.23 9.04
CA ALA A 33 2.72 2.44 9.29
C ALA A 33 3.61 3.62 9.68
N ARG A 34 4.32 3.51 10.81
CA ARG A 34 5.13 4.61 11.35
C ARG A 34 6.26 5.01 10.41
N GLY A 35 6.98 4.02 9.84
CA GLY A 35 8.05 4.26 8.87
C GLY A 35 7.55 5.06 7.67
N MET A 36 6.43 4.63 7.07
CA MET A 36 5.79 5.32 5.95
C MET A 36 5.35 6.75 6.32
N THR A 37 4.70 6.93 7.47
CA THR A 37 4.32 8.28 7.97
C THR A 37 5.54 9.19 8.07
N GLY A 38 6.67 8.67 8.55
CA GLY A 38 7.95 9.39 8.57
C GLY A 38 8.39 9.83 7.16
N CYS A 39 8.41 8.90 6.19
CA CYS A 39 8.75 9.20 4.80
C CYS A 39 7.85 10.30 4.21
N VAL A 40 6.53 10.16 4.35
CA VAL A 40 5.56 11.13 3.83
C VAL A 40 5.74 12.50 4.47
N LYS A 41 5.89 12.55 5.81
CA LYS A 41 6.15 13.80 6.54
C LYS A 41 7.37 14.52 5.98
N HIS A 42 8.50 13.84 5.85
CA HIS A 42 9.74 14.45 5.41
C HIS A 42 9.72 14.83 3.93
N ALA A 43 9.13 14.01 3.06
CA ALA A 43 8.96 14.32 1.64
C ALA A 43 8.03 15.53 1.42
N ALA A 44 6.89 15.58 2.11
CA ALA A 44 5.97 16.70 2.02
C ALA A 44 6.62 18.01 2.47
N ILE A 45 7.38 18.00 3.58
CA ILE A 45 8.14 19.17 4.05
C ILE A 45 9.15 19.62 2.99
N ALA A 46 9.89 18.68 2.38
CA ALA A 46 10.87 19.00 1.36
C ALA A 46 10.22 19.61 0.11
N MET A 47 9.08 19.06 -0.33
CA MET A 47 8.31 19.59 -1.47
C MET A 47 7.83 21.02 -1.21
N VAL A 48 7.24 21.26 -0.04
CA VAL A 48 6.75 22.59 0.36
C VAL A 48 7.89 23.60 0.45
N LYS A 49 8.99 23.27 1.16
CA LYS A 49 10.13 24.18 1.31
C LYS A 49 10.82 24.50 -0.01
N GLY A 50 10.88 23.52 -0.92
CA GLY A 50 11.46 23.69 -2.24
C GLY A 50 10.54 24.40 -3.25
N GLY A 51 9.27 24.63 -2.91
CA GLY A 51 8.28 25.14 -3.85
C GLY A 51 8.06 24.21 -5.06
N VAL A 52 8.36 22.91 -4.91
CA VAL A 52 8.26 21.95 -6.00
C VAL A 52 6.93 21.21 -5.94
N LYS A 53 6.23 21.16 -7.07
CA LYS A 53 5.08 20.28 -7.25
C LYS A 53 5.59 18.84 -7.40
N GLY A 54 4.84 17.89 -6.87
CA GLY A 54 5.21 16.48 -6.97
C GLY A 54 4.11 15.54 -6.50
N SER A 55 4.37 14.26 -6.67
CA SER A 55 3.49 13.18 -6.24
C SER A 55 4.13 12.39 -5.10
N ILE A 56 3.33 12.05 -4.10
CA ILE A 56 3.67 11.10 -3.05
C ILE A 56 2.80 9.87 -3.27
N VAL A 57 3.43 8.71 -3.44
CA VAL A 57 2.75 7.43 -3.68
C VAL A 57 3.15 6.49 -2.57
N CYS A 58 2.18 5.83 -1.93
CA CYS A 58 2.37 5.00 -0.74
C CYS A 58 1.77 3.62 -0.93
N THR A 59 2.50 2.55 -0.67
CA THR A 59 2.07 1.17 -0.90
C THR A 59 1.17 0.62 0.21
N GLY A 60 -0.13 0.45 -0.10
CA GLY A 60 -1.11 -0.26 0.73
C GLY A 60 -1.04 -1.80 0.59
N SER A 61 -2.18 -2.47 0.72
CA SER A 61 -2.34 -3.89 0.39
C SER A 61 -3.82 -4.27 0.19
N LEU A 62 -4.13 -5.09 -0.82
CA LEU A 62 -5.46 -5.67 -1.01
C LEU A 62 -5.98 -6.37 0.26
N LEU A 63 -5.10 -7.01 1.02
CA LEU A 63 -5.44 -7.68 2.27
C LEU A 63 -6.00 -6.71 3.33
N ALA A 64 -5.73 -5.41 3.19
CA ALA A 64 -6.35 -4.37 4.01
C ALA A 64 -7.78 -4.03 3.60
N THR A 65 -8.37 -4.76 2.65
CA THR A 65 -9.79 -4.62 2.32
C THR A 65 -10.54 -5.94 2.35
N THR A 66 -9.83 -7.07 2.26
CA THR A 66 -10.41 -8.42 2.28
C THR A 66 -10.14 -9.18 3.59
N GLY A 67 -9.06 -8.84 4.31
CA GLY A 67 -8.65 -9.51 5.55
C GLY A 67 -8.10 -10.93 5.35
N ARG A 68 -7.26 -11.39 6.28
CA ARG A 68 -6.75 -12.77 6.37
C ARG A 68 -6.52 -13.13 7.83
N GLU A 69 -7.03 -14.28 8.26
CA GLU A 69 -6.96 -14.76 9.64
C GLU A 69 -5.54 -15.08 10.14
N HIS A 70 -4.59 -15.28 9.23
CA HIS A 70 -3.21 -15.68 9.54
C HIS A 70 -2.19 -14.53 9.50
N PHE A 71 -2.64 -13.31 9.17
CA PHE A 71 -1.82 -12.10 9.03
C PHE A 71 -2.49 -10.88 9.69
N ILE A 72 -3.05 -11.05 10.90
CA ILE A 72 -3.87 -10.00 11.54
C ILE A 72 -3.10 -8.69 11.72
N ASP A 73 -1.88 -8.74 12.25
CA ASP A 73 -1.02 -7.57 12.46
C ASP A 73 -0.67 -6.84 11.16
N TYR A 74 -0.33 -7.58 10.11
CA TYR A 74 -0.08 -7.03 8.80
C TYR A 74 -1.33 -6.35 8.23
N VAL A 75 -2.49 -7.02 8.27
CA VAL A 75 -3.77 -6.48 7.81
C VAL A 75 -4.11 -5.20 8.55
N MET A 76 -3.97 -5.17 9.88
CA MET A 76 -4.18 -3.97 10.68
C MET A 76 -3.21 -2.84 10.28
N SER A 77 -1.93 -3.16 10.10
CA SER A 77 -0.91 -2.16 9.72
C SER A 77 -1.20 -1.53 8.34
N LYS A 78 -1.76 -2.30 7.40
CA LYS A 78 -2.10 -1.81 6.07
C LYS A 78 -3.44 -1.06 6.05
N HIS A 79 -4.40 -1.40 6.91
CA HIS A 79 -5.56 -0.53 7.18
C HIS A 79 -5.10 0.82 7.76
N ALA A 80 -4.10 0.82 8.65
CA ALA A 80 -3.54 2.06 9.18
C ALA A 80 -2.90 2.93 8.08
N VAL A 81 -2.22 2.33 7.10
CA VAL A 81 -1.71 3.03 5.91
C VAL A 81 -2.84 3.65 5.07
N ILE A 82 -3.91 2.90 4.82
CA ILE A 82 -5.10 3.40 4.09
C ILE A 82 -5.71 4.59 4.83
N GLY A 83 -5.98 4.44 6.14
CA GLY A 83 -6.55 5.50 6.97
C GLY A 83 -5.66 6.73 7.05
N PHE A 84 -4.35 6.55 7.21
CA PHE A 84 -3.36 7.64 7.18
C PHE A 84 -3.42 8.39 5.85
N GLY A 85 -3.51 7.66 4.75
CA GLY A 85 -3.66 8.21 3.42
C GLY A 85 -4.87 9.11 3.23
N SER A 86 -6.03 8.67 3.72
CA SER A 86 -7.27 9.45 3.71
C SER A 86 -7.16 10.74 4.53
N VAL A 87 -6.41 10.74 5.64
CA VAL A 87 -6.16 11.96 6.43
C VAL A 87 -5.18 12.89 5.72
N CYS A 88 -4.10 12.35 5.15
CA CYS A 88 -3.14 13.13 4.38
C CYS A 88 -3.81 13.81 3.18
N GLN A 89 -4.80 13.20 2.54
CA GLN A 89 -5.59 13.84 1.48
C GLN A 89 -6.18 15.20 1.89
N GLN A 90 -6.54 15.38 3.17
CA GLN A 90 -7.10 16.65 3.66
C GLN A 90 -6.05 17.77 3.75
N ARG A 91 -4.75 17.46 3.68
CA ARG A 91 -3.66 18.44 3.89
C ARG A 91 -2.51 18.39 2.87
N ALA A 92 -2.28 17.26 2.20
CA ALA A 92 -1.29 17.05 1.13
C ALA A 92 -1.47 15.65 0.49
N GLY A 93 -1.93 15.64 -0.77
CA GLY A 93 -1.73 14.64 -1.82
C GLY A 93 -1.45 13.16 -1.52
N ARG A 94 -2.40 12.31 -1.98
CA ARG A 94 -2.33 10.91 -2.47
C ARG A 94 -1.76 9.80 -1.58
N ALA A 95 -2.57 8.75 -1.41
CA ALA A 95 -2.21 7.47 -0.80
C ALA A 95 -2.72 6.33 -1.68
N TRP A 96 -2.07 5.16 -1.61
CA TRP A 96 -2.17 4.12 -2.65
C TRP A 96 -2.28 2.70 -2.06
N ASP A 97 -2.73 1.74 -2.86
CA ASP A 97 -2.88 0.32 -2.52
C ASP A 97 -2.22 -0.58 -3.58
N SER A 98 -1.15 -1.31 -3.22
CA SER A 98 -0.65 -2.43 -4.04
C SER A 98 0.29 -3.34 -3.26
N ARG A 99 0.44 -4.61 -3.65
CA ARG A 99 1.69 -5.37 -3.44
C ARG A 99 1.89 -6.33 -4.62
N VAL A 100 3.15 -6.56 -4.99
CA VAL A 100 3.56 -7.47 -6.08
C VAL A 100 4.49 -8.61 -5.63
N ASP A 101 4.91 -8.63 -4.36
CA ASP A 101 5.95 -9.57 -3.92
C ASP A 101 5.45 -10.80 -3.17
N GLU A 102 4.16 -11.14 -3.30
CA GLU A 102 3.71 -12.48 -2.94
C GLU A 102 2.49 -12.82 -3.77
N CYS A 103 2.68 -13.83 -4.63
CA CYS A 103 1.63 -14.63 -5.26
C CYS A 103 1.10 -14.09 -6.61
N GLU A 104 1.98 -14.05 -7.63
CA GLU A 104 1.59 -14.05 -9.04
C GLU A 104 0.48 -15.09 -9.34
N GLU A 105 0.61 -16.28 -8.75
CA GLU A 105 -0.41 -17.32 -8.81
C GLU A 105 -1.73 -16.92 -8.15
N PHE A 106 -1.70 -16.16 -7.05
CA PHE A 106 -2.93 -15.67 -6.42
C PHE A 106 -3.69 -14.76 -7.37
N PHE A 107 -3.04 -13.78 -7.98
CA PHE A 107 -3.69 -12.89 -8.94
C PHE A 107 -4.16 -13.64 -10.19
N ALA A 108 -3.36 -14.59 -10.69
CA ALA A 108 -3.76 -15.42 -11.83
C ALA A 108 -5.01 -16.28 -11.51
N ARG A 109 -5.09 -16.86 -10.30
CA ARG A 109 -6.21 -17.69 -9.86
C ARG A 109 -7.47 -16.89 -9.54
N ASN A 110 -7.33 -15.65 -9.07
CA ASN A 110 -8.46 -14.84 -8.59
C ASN A 110 -8.84 -13.68 -9.53
N SER A 111 -8.17 -13.55 -10.68
CA SER A 111 -8.52 -12.55 -11.70
C SER A 111 -9.92 -12.79 -12.27
N ILE A 112 -10.73 -11.74 -12.28
CA ILE A 112 -12.04 -11.74 -12.94
C ILE A 112 -11.90 -11.35 -14.42
N LEU A 113 -10.85 -10.59 -14.77
CA LEU A 113 -10.62 -10.15 -16.13
C LEU A 113 -9.94 -11.25 -16.95
N LYS A 114 -10.64 -11.70 -18.01
CA LYS A 114 -10.14 -12.71 -18.95
C LYS A 114 -9.15 -12.09 -19.94
N GLY A 115 -8.08 -12.81 -20.25
CA GLY A 115 -7.06 -12.38 -21.23
C GLY A 115 -6.02 -11.41 -20.67
N CYS A 116 -6.19 -10.93 -19.45
CA CYS A 116 -5.13 -10.27 -18.70
C CYS A 116 -4.12 -11.33 -18.24
N GLY A 117 -2.84 -11.12 -18.52
CA GLY A 117 -1.77 -12.00 -18.05
C GLY A 117 -1.62 -11.98 -16.53
N VAL A 118 -0.61 -12.69 -16.05
CA VAL A 118 -0.20 -12.62 -14.64
C VAL A 118 0.21 -11.19 -14.30
N LEU A 119 -0.29 -10.65 -13.18
CA LEU A 119 0.13 -9.35 -12.67
C LEU A 119 1.61 -9.38 -12.29
N LYS A 120 2.41 -8.49 -12.85
CA LYS A 120 3.85 -8.40 -12.60
C LYS A 120 4.22 -7.12 -11.87
N ALA A 121 5.40 -7.13 -11.26
CA ALA A 121 6.00 -5.93 -10.69
C ALA A 121 6.05 -4.74 -11.67
N GLY A 122 6.25 -5.02 -12.97
CA GLY A 122 6.22 -4.01 -14.02
C GLY A 122 4.87 -3.30 -14.16
N ASP A 123 3.75 -3.99 -13.94
CA ASP A 123 2.42 -3.39 -14.04
C ASP A 123 2.17 -2.40 -12.91
N VAL A 124 2.62 -2.74 -11.69
CA VAL A 124 2.59 -1.83 -10.55
C VAL A 124 3.52 -0.64 -10.78
N ALA A 125 4.73 -0.88 -11.31
CA ALA A 125 5.66 0.20 -11.64
C ALA A 125 5.07 1.16 -12.69
N ASN A 126 4.35 0.66 -13.69
CA ASN A 126 3.66 1.47 -14.69
C ASN A 126 2.55 2.32 -14.07
N ALA A 127 1.78 1.78 -13.13
CA ALA A 127 0.77 2.56 -12.42
C ALA A 127 1.40 3.65 -11.54
N VAL A 128 2.50 3.35 -10.86
CA VAL A 128 3.29 4.34 -10.09
C VAL A 128 3.84 5.42 -11.02
N LEU A 129 4.32 5.06 -12.21
CA LEU A 129 4.82 6.00 -13.21
C LEU A 129 3.72 6.95 -13.68
N PHE A 130 2.52 6.44 -13.98
CA PHE A 130 1.35 7.27 -14.29
C PHE A 130 1.02 8.25 -13.14
N LEU A 131 1.01 7.78 -11.90
CA LEU A 131 0.72 8.63 -10.73
C LEU A 131 1.82 9.65 -10.43
N ALA A 132 3.03 9.43 -10.93
CA ALA A 132 4.12 10.39 -10.88
C ALA A 132 4.09 11.37 -12.07
N SER A 133 3.29 11.12 -13.11
CA SER A 133 3.20 11.95 -14.31
C SER A 133 2.22 13.12 -14.15
N GLN A 134 2.31 14.09 -15.07
CA GLN A 134 1.39 15.22 -15.20
C GLN A 134 -0.04 14.78 -15.56
N ASP A 135 -0.21 13.64 -16.20
CA ASP A 135 -1.52 13.13 -16.65
C ASP A 135 -2.43 12.83 -15.47
N SER A 136 -1.82 12.48 -14.33
CA SER A 136 -2.54 12.23 -13.10
C SER A 136 -2.73 13.49 -12.26
N GLN A 137 -2.42 14.72 -12.71
CA GLN A 137 -2.37 15.93 -11.85
C GLN A 137 -3.63 16.19 -11.01
N PHE A 138 -4.80 15.73 -11.44
CA PHE A 138 -6.08 15.85 -10.72
C PHE A 138 -6.48 14.60 -9.90
N VAL A 139 -5.70 13.52 -9.95
CA VAL A 139 -5.99 12.26 -9.25
C VAL A 139 -5.41 12.31 -7.84
N THR A 140 -6.19 12.63 -6.82
CA THR A 140 -5.67 12.68 -5.44
C THR A 140 -6.55 11.99 -4.42
N GLY A 141 -5.89 11.39 -3.41
CA GLY A 141 -6.56 10.74 -2.27
C GLY A 141 -7.26 9.43 -2.61
N GLN A 142 -6.94 8.85 -3.77
CA GLN A 142 -7.58 7.64 -4.27
C GLN A 142 -6.75 6.41 -3.90
N ASN A 143 -7.37 5.43 -3.26
CA ASN A 143 -6.80 4.07 -3.19
C ASN A 143 -7.08 3.39 -4.53
N ILE A 144 -6.08 3.32 -5.39
CA ILE A 144 -6.19 2.70 -6.72
C ILE A 144 -5.67 1.28 -6.62
N ALA A 145 -6.54 0.30 -6.87
CA ALA A 145 -6.15 -1.10 -6.91
C ALA A 145 -5.51 -1.44 -8.27
N VAL A 146 -4.43 -2.21 -8.23
CA VAL A 146 -3.84 -2.88 -9.40
C VAL A 146 -3.80 -4.36 -9.09
N ASP A 147 -4.88 -5.04 -9.44
CA ASP A 147 -5.16 -6.40 -8.98
C ASP A 147 -5.85 -7.27 -10.05
N VAL A 148 -5.88 -6.81 -11.30
CA VAL A 148 -6.53 -7.51 -12.42
C VAL A 148 -8.03 -7.78 -12.16
N GLY A 149 -8.68 -6.94 -11.34
CA GLY A 149 -10.08 -7.13 -10.96
C GLY A 149 -10.28 -8.24 -9.94
N THR A 150 -9.27 -8.58 -9.14
CA THR A 150 -9.38 -9.57 -8.06
C THR A 150 -10.38 -9.13 -6.98
N LYS A 151 -10.59 -7.82 -6.82
CA LYS A 151 -11.64 -7.24 -5.99
C LYS A 151 -12.72 -6.59 -6.85
N LEU A 152 -13.99 -6.92 -6.57
CA LEU A 152 -15.14 -6.14 -7.04
C LEU A 152 -15.31 -4.92 -6.11
N VAL A 153 -15.43 -3.73 -6.70
CA VAL A 153 -15.53 -2.43 -6.00
C VAL A 153 -16.76 -2.38 -5.10
#